data_AF-A0A3D5F044-F1
#
_entry.id   AF-A0A3D5F044-F1
#
_cell.length_a   1.000
_cell.length_b   1.000
_cell.length_c   1.000
_cell.angle_alpha   90.00
_cell.angle_beta   90.00
_cell.angle_gamma   90.00
#
_symmetry.space_group_name_H-M   'P 1'
#
loop_
_entity.id
_entity.type
_entity.pdbx_description
1 polymer ?
#
loop_
_entity_poly.entity_id
_entity_poly.type
_entity_poly.pdbx_seq_one_letter_code
_entity_poly.pdbx_strand_id
1 'polypeptide(L)'
;LADAITTSCSPAGVGTRIRLPTPKADAAPELAAAYGPYRRFHLAHQAEMEPGIRALRSRVRHALAAASTGLRQLAALDEALDRILAGRERQLLATLPSLLERRFQKLLVAHQQALLASGQADAPDLWMQPGGWLAAFCEELQAVLIAEL
;
A
#
# COMPACT_ATOMS: atom_id res chain seq x y z
N LEU A 1 2.62 -6.48 -11.30
CA LEU A 1 2.65 -5.52 -10.18
C LEU A 1 1.61 -5.92 -9.13
N ALA A 2 0.33 -6.06 -9.49
CA ALA A 2 -0.70 -6.58 -8.57
C ALA A 2 -0.30 -7.91 -7.90
N ASP A 3 0.16 -8.91 -8.65
CA ASP A 3 0.59 -10.19 -8.08
C ASP A 3 1.78 -10.06 -7.11
N ALA A 4 2.68 -9.11 -7.38
CA ALA A 4 3.83 -8.84 -6.50
C ALA A 4 3.39 -8.18 -5.19
N ILE A 5 2.40 -7.29 -5.23
CA ILE A 5 1.77 -6.68 -4.04
C ILE A 5 1.05 -7.76 -3.22
N THR A 6 0.25 -8.60 -3.87
CA THR A 6 -0.45 -9.70 -3.19
C THR A 6 0.54 -10.67 -2.53
N THR A 7 1.68 -10.94 -3.19
CA THR A 7 2.72 -11.82 -2.65
C THR A 7 3.45 -11.17 -1.46
N SER A 8 3.76 -9.86 -1.52
CA SER A 8 4.47 -9.16 -0.44
C SER A 8 3.61 -8.89 0.80
N CYS A 9 2.30 -8.77 0.62
CA CYS A 9 1.31 -8.69 1.69
C CYS A 9 0.98 -10.05 2.32
N SER A 10 1.41 -11.16 1.71
CA SER A 10 1.23 -12.48 2.30
C SER A 10 2.28 -12.75 3.39
N PRO A 11 1.91 -13.29 4.57
CA PRO A 11 2.85 -13.63 5.64
C PRO A 11 3.88 -14.69 5.23
N ALA A 12 3.58 -15.49 4.20
CA ALA A 12 4.48 -16.49 3.63
C ALA A 12 5.46 -15.92 2.57
N GLY A 13 5.59 -14.59 2.46
CA GLY A 13 6.42 -13.87 1.48
C GLY A 13 7.93 -14.20 1.54
N VAL A 14 8.29 -15.42 1.18
CA VAL A 14 9.67 -15.87 0.99
C VAL A 14 10.11 -15.40 -0.39
N GLY A 15 11.00 -14.40 -0.42
CA GLY A 15 11.69 -13.96 -1.65
C GLY A 15 11.38 -12.55 -2.13
N THR A 16 10.46 -11.80 -1.50
CA THR A 16 10.22 -10.39 -1.85
C THR A 16 11.19 -9.46 -1.10
N ARG A 17 11.67 -8.41 -1.79
CA ARG A 17 12.51 -7.36 -1.18
C ARG A 17 11.72 -6.46 -0.23
N ILE A 18 10.44 -6.24 -0.53
CA ILE A 18 9.50 -5.52 0.32
C ILE A 18 8.65 -6.56 1.05
N ARG A 19 8.66 -6.53 2.39
CA ARG A 19 7.99 -7.53 3.23
C ARG A 19 7.06 -6.85 4.22
N LEU A 20 5.86 -7.42 4.37
CA LEU A 20 4.90 -6.95 5.34
C LEU A 20 5.50 -7.03 6.76
N PRO A 21 5.43 -5.94 7.55
CA PRO A 21 5.92 -5.95 8.92
C PRO A 21 5.11 -6.91 9.79
N THR A 22 5.79 -7.78 10.52
CA THR A 22 5.21 -8.64 11.55
C THR A 22 5.56 -8.11 12.94
N PRO A 23 4.58 -7.99 13.86
CA PRO A 23 4.87 -7.73 15.27
C PRO A 23 5.86 -8.74 15.80
N LYS A 24 6.84 -8.30 16.58
CA LYS A 24 7.75 -9.21 17.28
C LYS A 24 7.06 -9.67 18.56
N ALA A 25 6.99 -10.98 18.78
CA ALA A 25 6.37 -11.57 19.97
C ALA A 25 6.96 -11.04 21.29
N ASP A 26 8.25 -10.71 21.28
CA ASP A 26 8.99 -10.27 22.49
C ASP A 26 8.99 -8.75 22.69
N ALA A 27 8.38 -7.98 21.78
CA ALA A 27 8.35 -6.53 21.88
C ALA A 27 7.23 -6.05 22.81
N ALA A 28 7.47 -4.94 23.51
CA ALA A 28 6.43 -4.27 24.27
C ALA A 28 5.23 -3.95 23.34
N PRO A 29 3.97 -4.13 23.79
CA PRO A 29 2.78 -3.95 22.95
C PRO A 29 2.74 -2.61 22.22
N GLU A 30 3.22 -1.54 22.84
CA GLU A 30 3.31 -0.19 22.25
C GLU A 30 4.28 -0.12 21.06
N LEU A 31 5.43 -0.81 21.16
CA LEU A 31 6.43 -0.91 20.08
C LEU A 31 5.96 -1.86 18.98
N ALA A 32 5.26 -2.93 19.35
CA ALA A 32 4.65 -3.88 18.43
C ALA A 32 3.50 -3.23 17.62
N ALA A 33 2.78 -2.28 18.22
CA ALA A 33 1.70 -1.51 17.60
C ALA A 33 2.17 -0.18 16.97
N ALA A 34 3.43 -0.07 16.56
CA ALA A 34 3.92 1.13 15.88
C ALA A 34 3.55 1.16 14.39
N TYR A 35 3.05 2.29 13.90
CA TYR A 35 2.67 2.46 12.48
C TYR A 35 3.88 2.61 11.53
N GLY A 36 5.02 3.09 12.04
CA GLY A 36 6.22 3.42 11.24
C GLY A 36 6.69 2.33 10.25
N PRO A 37 6.73 1.04 10.62
CA PRO A 37 7.03 -0.05 9.70
C PRO A 37 6.06 -0.16 8.51
N TYR A 38 4.75 -0.01 8.74
CA TYR A 38 3.73 -0.08 7.69
C TYR A 38 3.82 1.10 6.74
N ARG A 39 4.12 2.30 7.25
CA ARG A 39 4.42 3.47 6.41
C ARG A 39 5.60 3.21 5.48
N ARG A 40 6.70 2.61 5.97
CA ARG A 40 7.86 2.29 5.13
C ARG A 40 7.53 1.24 4.07
N PHE A 41 6.76 0.22 4.44
CA PHE A 41 6.28 -0.80 3.52
C PHE A 41 5.44 -0.19 2.37
N HIS A 42 4.47 0.66 2.71
CA HIS A 42 3.63 1.37 1.74
C HIS A 42 4.45 2.23 0.77
N LEU A 43 5.34 3.07 1.30
CA LEU A 43 6.19 3.96 0.49
C LEU A 43 7.16 3.19 -0.41
N ALA A 44 7.68 2.04 0.04
CA ALA A 44 8.54 1.20 -0.79
C ALA A 44 7.77 0.65 -1.99
N HIS A 45 6.52 0.22 -1.80
CA HIS A 45 5.68 -0.23 -2.92
C HIS A 45 5.32 0.90 -3.88
N GLN A 46 4.96 2.08 -3.38
CA GLN A 46 4.75 3.26 -4.24
C GLN A 46 5.98 3.55 -5.13
N ALA A 47 7.17 3.54 -4.54
CA ALA A 47 8.42 3.78 -5.26
C ALA A 47 8.75 2.68 -6.29
N GLU A 48 8.37 1.43 -6.05
CA GLU A 48 8.57 0.33 -6.99
C GLU A 48 7.56 0.34 -8.14
N MET A 49 6.31 0.74 -7.88
CA MET A 49 5.25 0.82 -8.90
C MET A 49 5.49 1.93 -9.92
N GLU A 50 5.93 3.12 -9.47
CA GLU A 50 6.01 4.33 -10.32
C GLU A 50 6.84 4.12 -11.61
N PRO A 51 8.07 3.57 -11.58
CA PRO A 51 8.86 3.35 -12.79
C PRO A 51 8.20 2.36 -13.76
N GLY A 52 7.58 1.30 -13.22
CA GLY A 52 6.91 0.27 -14.01
C GLY A 52 5.69 0.83 -14.76
N ILE A 53 4.85 1.61 -14.06
CA ILE A 53 3.70 2.30 -14.65
C ILE A 53 4.15 3.28 -15.73
N ARG A 54 5.16 4.11 -15.45
CA ARG A 54 5.70 5.09 -16.41
C ARG A 54 6.24 4.41 -17.67
N ALA A 55 6.99 3.32 -17.52
CA ALA A 55 7.53 2.56 -18.65
C ALA A 55 6.42 1.90 -19.49
N LEU A 56 5.39 1.35 -18.85
CA LEU A 56 4.25 0.77 -19.54
C LEU A 56 3.50 1.83 -20.36
N ARG A 57 3.18 2.99 -19.77
CA ARG A 57 2.50 4.09 -20.48
C ARG A 57 3.32 4.58 -21.67
N SER A 58 4.63 4.76 -21.49
CA SER A 58 5.54 5.15 -22.58
C SER A 58 5.52 4.15 -23.74
N ARG A 59 5.61 2.84 -23.45
CA ARG A 59 5.53 1.78 -24.47
C ARG A 59 4.21 1.78 -25.21
N VAL A 60 3.09 1.95 -24.49
CA VAL A 60 1.75 2.04 -25.10
C VAL A 60 1.65 3.25 -26.03
N ARG A 61 2.07 4.43 -25.59
CA ARG A 61 2.10 5.65 -26.43
C ARG A 61 2.93 5.45 -27.69
N HIS A 62 4.11 4.83 -27.56
CA HIS A 62 4.98 4.55 -28.69
C HIS A 62 4.32 3.59 -29.70
N ALA A 63 3.68 2.52 -29.22
CA ALA A 63 2.95 1.58 -30.08
C ALA A 63 1.77 2.26 -30.80
N LEU A 64 0.99 3.09 -30.09
CA LEU A 64 -0.13 3.85 -30.68
C LEU A 64 0.35 4.84 -31.74
N ALA A 65 1.43 5.57 -31.46
CA ALA A 65 1.99 6.54 -32.39
C ALA A 65 2.51 5.90 -33.69
N ALA A 66 2.98 4.65 -33.64
CA ALA A 66 3.41 3.90 -34.82
C ALA A 66 2.24 3.34 -35.65
N ALA A 67 1.06 3.14 -35.05
CA ALA A 67 -0.06 2.48 -35.70
C ALA A 67 -0.83 3.36 -36.69
N SER A 68 -1.01 4.65 -36.40
CA SER A 68 -1.65 5.60 -37.34
C SER A 68 -1.43 7.07 -36.95
N THR A 69 -1.71 7.99 -37.88
CA THR A 69 -1.64 9.44 -37.61
C THR A 69 -2.63 9.88 -36.53
N GLY A 70 -3.85 9.34 -36.53
CA GLY A 70 -4.85 9.66 -35.52
C GLY A 70 -4.44 9.18 -34.12
N LEU A 71 -3.92 7.96 -34.02
CA LEU A 71 -3.42 7.40 -32.75
C LEU A 71 -2.15 8.10 -32.25
N ARG A 72 -1.33 8.66 -33.15
CA ARG A 72 -0.21 9.52 -32.78
C ARG A 72 -0.66 10.81 -32.09
N GLN A 73 -1.72 11.44 -32.58
CA GLN A 73 -2.29 12.63 -31.93
C GLN A 73 -2.86 12.28 -30.54
N LEU A 74 -3.53 11.13 -30.42
CA LEU A 74 -4.03 10.63 -29.14
C LEU A 74 -2.88 10.36 -28.14
N ALA A 75 -1.80 9.72 -28.58
CA ALA A 75 -0.63 9.46 -27.75
C ALA A 75 0.03 10.75 -27.25
N ALA A 76 0.12 11.78 -28.11
CA ALA A 76 0.64 13.09 -27.74
C ALA A 76 -0.26 13.82 -26.72
N LEU A 77 -1.59 13.70 -26.87
CA LEU A 77 -2.54 14.23 -25.91
C LEU A 77 -2.42 13.54 -24.54
N ASP A 78 -2.35 12.21 -24.51
CA ASP A 78 -2.17 11.45 -23.27
C ASP A 78 -0.86 11.82 -22.55
N GLU A 79 0.23 12.02 -23.29
CA GLU A 79 1.50 12.51 -22.73
C GLU A 79 1.40 13.93 -22.15
N ALA A 80 0.66 14.82 -22.81
CA ALA A 80 0.42 16.16 -22.30
C ALA A 80 -0.40 16.13 -21.00
N LEU A 81 -1.48 15.32 -20.96
CA LEU A 81 -2.31 15.16 -19.77
C LEU A 81 -1.53 14.55 -18.60
N ASP A 82 -0.73 13.53 -18.85
CA ASP A 82 0.15 12.90 -17.86
C ASP A 82 1.10 13.93 -17.22
N ARG A 83 1.75 14.79 -18.02
CA ARG A 83 2.61 15.85 -17.49
C ARG A 83 1.85 16.88 -16.66
N ILE A 84 0.64 17.25 -17.08
CA ILE A 84 -0.21 18.20 -16.34
C ILE A 84 -0.65 17.62 -14.99
N LEU A 85 -1.03 16.34 -14.97
CA LEU A 85 -1.60 15.69 -13.79
C LEU A 85 -0.54 15.12 -12.83
N ALA A 86 0.65 14.76 -13.31
CA ALA A 86 1.67 14.07 -12.50
C ALA A 86 2.06 14.83 -11.22
N GLY A 87 2.07 16.16 -11.25
CA GLY A 87 2.32 16.97 -10.05
C GLY A 87 1.22 16.80 -9.01
N ARG A 88 -0.04 16.88 -9.44
CA ARG A 88 -1.22 16.75 -8.57
C ARG A 88 -1.41 15.33 -8.06
N GLU A 89 -1.20 14.34 -8.91
CA GLU A 89 -1.27 12.92 -8.57
C GLU A 89 -0.27 12.59 -7.45
N ARG A 90 1.01 12.96 -7.60
CA ARG A 90 2.02 12.76 -6.55
C ARG A 90 1.65 13.43 -5.23
N GLN A 91 1.09 14.65 -5.29
CA GLN A 91 0.61 15.34 -4.08
C GLN A 91 -0.52 14.59 -3.39
N LEU A 92 -1.47 14.05 -4.14
CA LEU A 92 -2.59 13.27 -3.59
C LEU A 92 -2.12 11.94 -3.01
N LEU A 93 -1.27 11.21 -3.73
CA LEU A 93 -0.69 9.94 -3.24
C LEU A 93 0.13 10.13 -1.97
N ALA A 94 0.85 11.25 -1.84
CA ALA A 94 1.61 11.58 -0.63
C ALA A 94 0.72 11.80 0.62
N THR A 95 -0.60 11.98 0.45
CA THR A 95 -1.53 12.08 1.59
C THR A 95 -1.94 10.71 2.14
N LEU A 96 -1.87 9.64 1.34
CA LEU A 96 -2.34 8.30 1.71
C LEU A 96 -1.66 7.73 2.96
N PRO A 97 -0.33 7.85 3.16
CA PRO A 97 0.30 7.40 4.39
C PRO A 97 -0.30 8.01 5.65
N SER A 98 -0.77 9.26 5.59
CA SER A 98 -1.40 9.94 6.74
C SER A 98 -2.83 9.46 7.00
N LEU A 99 -3.57 9.07 5.95
CA LEU A 99 -4.91 8.51 6.08
C LEU A 99 -4.85 7.08 6.63
N LEU A 100 -3.91 6.28 6.14
CA LEU A 100 -3.60 4.95 6.65
C LEU A 100 -3.17 5.00 8.13
N GLU A 101 -2.38 6.00 8.53
CA GLU A 101 -2.01 6.21 9.94
C GLU A 101 -3.22 6.45 10.83
N ARG A 102 -4.16 7.29 10.39
CA ARG A 102 -5.41 7.53 11.11
C ARG A 102 -6.27 6.26 11.21
N ARG A 103 -6.32 5.45 10.15
CA ARG A 103 -7.06 4.19 10.15
C ARG A 103 -6.43 3.19 11.12
N PHE A 104 -5.11 3.04 11.07
CA PHE A 104 -4.34 2.22 12.00
C PHE A 104 -4.66 2.59 13.45
N GLN A 105 -4.58 3.87 13.80
CA GLN A 105 -4.88 4.34 15.16
C GLN A 105 -6.33 4.07 15.58
N LYS A 106 -7.30 4.20 14.67
CA LYS A 106 -8.70 3.86 14.96
C LYS A 106 -8.87 2.38 15.28
N LEU A 107 -8.22 1.49 14.54
CA LEU A 107 -8.28 0.05 14.78
C LEU A 107 -7.60 -0.32 16.10
N LEU A 108 -6.45 0.29 16.40
CA LEU A 108 -5.75 0.10 17.67
C LEU A 108 -6.60 0.51 18.88
N VAL A 109 -7.23 1.70 18.83
CA VAL A 109 -8.12 2.17 19.90
C VAL A 109 -9.33 1.24 20.08
N ALA A 110 -9.93 0.79 18.97
CA ALA A 110 -11.06 -0.14 19.04
C ALA A 110 -10.66 -1.49 19.66
N HIS A 111 -9.48 -2.02 19.32
CA HIS A 111 -8.91 -3.23 19.92
C HIS A 111 -8.71 -3.06 21.44
N GLN A 112 -8.08 -1.95 21.85
CA GLN A 112 -7.86 -1.65 23.27
C GLN A 112 -9.18 -1.53 24.05
N GLN A 113 -10.20 -0.91 23.47
CA GLN A 113 -11.54 -0.82 24.09
C GLN A 113 -12.19 -2.19 24.25
N ALA A 114 -12.07 -3.07 23.25
CA ALA A 114 -12.61 -4.43 23.31
C ALA A 114 -11.90 -5.29 24.38
N LEU A 115 -10.59 -5.13 24.54
CA LEU A 115 -9.83 -5.76 25.62
C LEU A 115 -10.28 -5.30 27.00
N LEU A 116 -10.44 -3.98 27.19
CA LEU A 116 -10.95 -3.43 28.45
C LEU A 116 -12.35 -3.93 28.79
N ALA A 117 -13.23 -4.04 27.81
CA ALA A 117 -14.60 -4.53 28.02
C ALA A 117 -14.66 -6.04 28.32
N SER A 118 -13.77 -6.84 27.74
CA SER A 118 -13.72 -8.29 27.94
C SER A 118 -12.89 -8.72 29.14
N GLY A 119 -12.02 -7.85 29.66
CA GLY A 119 -11.08 -8.17 30.75
C GLY A 119 -9.98 -9.16 30.33
N GLN A 120 -9.84 -9.44 29.03
CA GLN A 120 -8.83 -10.35 28.51
C GLN A 120 -7.46 -9.67 28.43
N ALA A 121 -6.41 -10.46 28.61
CA ALA A 121 -5.05 -9.99 28.34
C ALA A 121 -4.85 -9.80 26.84
N ASP A 122 -4.09 -8.78 26.46
CA ASP A 122 -3.70 -8.56 25.07
C ASP A 122 -2.76 -9.69 24.62
N ALA A 123 -3.00 -10.22 23.43
CA ALA A 123 -2.23 -11.31 22.84
C ALA A 123 -1.73 -10.89 21.45
N PRO A 124 -0.50 -10.33 21.35
CA PRO A 124 0.08 -9.87 20.09
C PRO A 124 0.13 -10.92 18.97
N ASP A 125 0.26 -12.20 19.33
CA ASP A 125 0.28 -13.33 18.39
C ASP A 125 -1.03 -13.48 17.60
N LEU A 126 -2.15 -12.96 18.15
CA LEU A 126 -3.47 -13.02 17.53
C LEU A 126 -3.74 -11.81 16.61
N TRP A 127 -2.96 -10.74 16.70
CA TRP A 127 -3.25 -9.50 15.96
C TRP A 127 -3.21 -9.70 14.44
N MET A 128 -2.33 -10.59 13.96
CA MET A 128 -2.15 -10.91 12.54
C MET A 128 -2.96 -12.13 12.08
N GLN A 129 -3.68 -12.80 12.99
CA GLN A 129 -4.56 -13.92 12.62
C GLN A 129 -5.86 -13.41 11.97
N PRO A 130 -6.58 -14.25 11.22
CA PRO A 130 -7.89 -13.89 10.68
C PRO A 130 -8.82 -13.36 11.79
N GLY A 131 -9.37 -12.16 11.59
CA GLY A 131 -10.19 -11.47 12.60
C GLY A 131 -9.41 -10.60 13.60
N GLY A 132 -8.09 -10.66 13.60
CA GLY A 132 -7.23 -9.73 14.34
C GLY A 132 -7.27 -8.32 13.74
N TRP A 133 -7.18 -7.30 14.60
CA TRP A 133 -7.27 -5.90 14.17
C TRP A 133 -6.16 -5.49 13.19
N LEU A 134 -4.97 -6.06 13.33
CA LEU A 134 -3.82 -5.76 12.50
C LEU A 134 -3.86 -6.52 11.17
N ALA A 135 -4.40 -7.73 11.15
CA ALA A 135 -4.72 -8.45 9.92
C ALA A 135 -5.70 -7.62 9.06
N ALA A 136 -6.78 -7.12 9.67
CA ALA A 136 -7.73 -6.24 8.99
C ALA A 136 -7.05 -4.97 8.43
N PHE A 137 -6.15 -4.35 9.19
CA PHE A 137 -5.36 -3.22 8.70
C PHE A 137 -4.47 -3.60 7.49
N CYS A 138 -3.83 -4.77 7.53
CA CYS A 138 -2.96 -5.23 6.44
C CYS A 138 -3.75 -5.52 5.16
N GLU A 139 -4.96 -6.06 5.28
CA GLU A 139 -5.88 -6.23 4.15
C GLU A 139 -6.28 -4.88 3.52
N GLU A 140 -6.62 -3.89 4.36
CA GLU A 140 -6.93 -2.53 3.89
C GLU A 140 -5.73 -1.87 3.23
N LEU A 141 -4.54 -2.02 3.81
CA LEU A 141 -3.29 -1.54 3.24
C LEU A 141 -3.01 -2.16 1.86
N GLN A 142 -3.23 -3.47 1.71
CA GLN A 142 -3.12 -4.15 0.42
C GLN A 142 -4.13 -3.61 -0.58
N ALA A 143 -5.39 -3.45 -0.18
CA ALA A 143 -6.43 -2.91 -1.05
C ALA A 143 -6.09 -1.49 -1.54
N VAL A 144 -5.53 -0.64 -0.66
CA VAL A 144 -5.04 0.68 -1.02
C VAL A 144 -3.89 0.60 -2.03
N LEU A 145 -2.88 -0.25 -1.79
CA LEU A 145 -1.77 -0.43 -2.73
C LEU A 145 -2.23 -0.93 -4.11
N ILE A 146 -3.23 -1.81 -4.16
CA ILE A 146 -3.80 -2.28 -5.42
C ILE A 146 -4.59 -1.16 -6.12
N ALA A 147 -5.28 -0.30 -5.37
CA ALA A 147 -6.04 0.83 -5.92
C ALA A 147 -5.15 1.98 -6.41
N GLU A 148 -3.91 2.07 -5.95
CA GLU A 148 -2.91 3.03 -6.42
C GLU A 148 -2.24 2.61 -7.75
N LEU A 149 -2.40 1.35 -8.17
CA LEU A 149 -1.89 0.81 -9.44
C LEU A 149 -2.69 1.28 -10.65
#